data_AF-A0AAW1S1Y4-F1
#
_entry.id   AF-A0AAW1S1Y4-F1
#
_cell.length_a   1.000
_cell.length_b   1.000
_cell.length_c   1.000
_cell.angle_alpha   90.00
_cell.angle_beta   90.00
_cell.angle_gamma   90.00
#
_symmetry.space_group_name_H-M   'P 1'
#
loop_
_entity.id
_entity.type
_entity.pdbx_description
1 polymer ?
#
loop_
_entity_poly.entity_id
_entity_poly.type
_entity_poly.pdbx_seq_one_letter_code
_entity_poly.pdbx_strand_id
1 'polypeptide(L)'
;MGASVHLDVFEASNTVGGRTQFFHYENQTYELGASILHEQNQYFRDYADKLAKEDGAPTQRAAMRDGGPAAVYDGRRFVFNESDWTVVNLYNIMRRYGLSYFWLRSAPRSMLQRYLRLYELEREGRAYETPEALLGAVGLHKATQRSLRAELKARVGVGKGAQRLAAELVAGINHVQYNQGNDINAFAGMVSLLPTIDGRLFRLEKGNARLPAALLGASGANVTRARVTEIARQRDGTFSLSLRPGGRSAADEAEEVVGGYAAVVLATPLERSGGLCLKGVGPAPRERRFQRTVTTFVRGRLDPAYFGVARLPAEYILTAEGAGTPFSVISRLRTFVDGSRLYKLFSAAPMADAQLAALFRNASRVAEHDWAAAYPVFGAPEGFAPFQLAEGLMYVSAWENAASAMEMAAVAARNCALLVQRHLHRLAGGAPASAPDPGAASN
;
A
#
# COMPACT_ATOMS: atom_id res chain seq x y z
N MET A 1 -12.02 15.90 -15.86
CA MET A 1 -11.27 17.05 -16.42
C MET A 1 -11.47 16.94 -17.93
N GLY A 2 -12.09 17.92 -18.58
CA GLY A 2 -12.48 17.81 -20.00
C GLY A 2 -11.28 17.69 -20.94
N ALA A 3 -11.53 17.54 -22.25
CA ALA A 3 -10.50 17.36 -23.28
C ALA A 3 -9.54 18.55 -23.47
N SER A 4 -9.69 19.62 -22.69
CA SER A 4 -8.91 20.86 -22.77
C SER A 4 -7.75 20.96 -21.78
N VAL A 5 -7.49 19.93 -20.96
CA VAL A 5 -6.41 19.95 -19.97
C VAL A 5 -5.16 19.28 -20.54
N HIS A 6 -4.06 20.04 -20.65
CA HIS A 6 -2.74 19.51 -20.93
C HIS A 6 -2.10 18.94 -19.67
N LEU A 7 -1.50 17.74 -19.76
CA LEU A 7 -0.92 17.03 -18.62
C LEU A 7 0.54 16.68 -18.91
N ASP A 8 1.45 17.25 -18.13
CA ASP A 8 2.84 16.81 -18.06
C ASP A 8 3.07 15.97 -16.80
N VAL A 9 3.81 14.88 -16.92
CA VAL A 9 4.19 14.00 -15.81
C VAL A 9 5.70 13.88 -15.78
N PHE A 10 6.31 14.26 -14.66
CA PHE A 10 7.76 14.18 -14.46
C PHE A 10 8.10 12.98 -13.57
N GLU A 11 8.83 12.00 -14.13
CA GLU A 11 9.30 10.81 -13.41
C GLU A 11 10.83 10.78 -13.35
N ALA A 12 11.37 10.68 -12.14
CA ALA A 12 12.82 10.68 -11.92
C ALA A 12 13.47 9.32 -12.27
N SER A 13 12.71 8.23 -12.16
CA SER A 13 13.15 6.85 -12.38
C SER A 13 13.24 6.49 -13.87
N ASN A 14 13.87 5.34 -14.17
CA ASN A 14 13.84 4.76 -15.52
C ASN A 14 12.45 4.26 -15.93
N THR A 15 11.60 3.97 -14.96
CA THR A 15 10.32 3.29 -15.16
C THR A 15 9.23 3.99 -14.36
N VAL A 16 8.01 3.95 -14.89
CA VAL A 16 6.81 4.46 -14.21
C VAL A 16 6.22 3.41 -13.26
N GLY A 17 5.39 3.86 -12.32
CA GLY A 17 4.65 2.99 -11.39
C GLY A 17 5.19 2.94 -9.96
N GLY A 18 6.34 3.56 -9.69
CA GLY A 18 6.86 3.73 -8.33
C GLY A 18 7.08 2.39 -7.60
N ARG A 19 6.23 2.07 -6.62
CA ARG A 19 6.31 0.84 -5.80
C ARG A 19 5.70 -0.40 -6.46
N THR A 20 5.10 -0.29 -7.65
CA THR A 20 4.63 -1.44 -8.43
C THR A 20 5.76 -2.00 -9.31
N GLN A 21 6.87 -2.42 -8.70
CA GLN A 21 8.00 -2.99 -9.43
C GLN A 21 7.89 -4.52 -9.51
N PHE A 22 8.47 -5.07 -10.56
CA PHE A 22 8.47 -6.49 -10.86
C PHE A 22 9.82 -6.93 -11.39
N PHE A 23 10.02 -8.24 -11.48
CA PHE A 23 11.12 -8.85 -12.20
C PHE A 23 10.62 -10.08 -12.97
N HIS A 24 11.37 -10.47 -13.98
CA HIS A 24 11.12 -11.70 -14.72
C HIS A 24 12.02 -12.80 -14.21
N TYR A 25 11.44 -13.99 -14.02
CA TYR A 25 12.21 -15.18 -13.69
C TYR A 25 11.58 -16.40 -14.36
N GLU A 26 12.37 -17.06 -15.19
CA GLU A 26 11.88 -18.00 -16.19
C GLU A 26 10.77 -17.36 -17.05
N ASN A 27 9.65 -18.04 -17.26
CA ASN A 27 8.56 -17.60 -18.12
C ASN A 27 7.43 -16.89 -17.34
N GLN A 28 7.73 -16.30 -16.17
CA GLN A 28 6.74 -15.62 -15.33
C GLN A 28 7.26 -14.28 -14.80
N THR A 29 6.31 -13.37 -14.58
CA THR A 29 6.54 -12.07 -13.93
C THR A 29 6.18 -12.17 -12.46
N TYR A 30 7.06 -11.67 -11.61
CA TYR A 30 6.86 -11.64 -10.16
C TYR A 30 6.93 -10.22 -9.62
N GLU A 31 5.96 -9.87 -8.79
CA GLU A 31 5.83 -8.55 -8.17
C GLU A 31 6.73 -8.41 -6.93
N LEU A 32 7.64 -7.43 -6.95
CA LEU A 32 8.56 -7.11 -5.85
C LEU A 32 7.83 -6.48 -4.65
N GLY A 33 6.73 -5.78 -4.92
CA GLY A 33 5.81 -5.14 -3.96
C GLY A 33 4.38 -5.14 -4.53
N ALA A 34 3.42 -4.50 -3.87
CA ALA A 34 2.07 -4.24 -4.42
C ALA A 34 1.40 -5.43 -5.15
N SER A 35 1.53 -6.63 -4.60
CA SER A 35 1.20 -7.88 -5.31
C SER A 35 -0.27 -8.30 -5.21
N ILE A 36 -1.10 -7.56 -4.46
CA ILE A 36 -2.46 -7.98 -4.09
C ILE A 36 -3.46 -6.84 -4.31
N LEU A 37 -4.59 -7.17 -4.95
CA LEU A 37 -5.79 -6.34 -5.05
C LEU A 37 -6.98 -7.07 -4.44
N HIS A 38 -7.95 -6.31 -3.94
CA HIS A 38 -9.18 -6.84 -3.35
C HIS A 38 -10.36 -6.56 -4.28
N GLU A 39 -11.33 -7.46 -4.41
CA GLU A 39 -12.50 -7.31 -5.31
C GLU A 39 -13.41 -6.10 -5.00
N GLN A 40 -13.18 -5.43 -3.89
CA GLN A 40 -13.90 -4.21 -3.48
C GLN A 40 -13.10 -2.91 -3.77
N ASN A 41 -11.91 -3.05 -4.35
CA ASN A 41 -11.10 -1.93 -4.85
C ASN A 41 -11.71 -1.47 -6.18
N GLN A 42 -12.63 -0.50 -6.13
CA GLN A 42 -13.42 -0.11 -7.30
C GLN A 42 -12.53 0.54 -8.37
N TYR A 43 -11.58 1.39 -7.99
CA TYR A 43 -10.70 2.05 -8.94
C TYR A 43 -9.79 1.05 -9.65
N PHE A 44 -9.08 0.20 -8.91
CA PHE A 44 -8.19 -0.78 -9.55
C PHE A 44 -8.95 -1.84 -10.36
N ARG A 45 -10.19 -2.17 -10.00
CA ARG A 45 -11.06 -3.00 -10.86
C ARG A 45 -11.42 -2.30 -12.15
N ASP A 46 -11.86 -1.04 -12.08
CA ASP A 46 -12.20 -0.26 -13.26
C ASP A 46 -10.99 -0.07 -14.17
N TYR A 47 -9.80 0.14 -13.61
CA TYR A 47 -8.55 0.25 -14.36
C TYR A 47 -8.17 -1.07 -15.03
N ALA A 48 -8.32 -2.20 -14.33
CA ALA A 48 -8.11 -3.53 -14.91
C ALA A 48 -9.05 -3.81 -16.08
N ASP A 49 -10.33 -3.44 -15.95
CA ASP A 49 -11.34 -3.65 -17.00
C ASP A 49 -11.11 -2.74 -18.21
N LYS A 50 -10.61 -1.51 -18.01
CA LYS A 50 -10.20 -0.63 -19.10
C LYS A 50 -8.99 -1.17 -19.85
N LEU A 51 -7.94 -1.58 -19.12
CA LEU A 51 -6.74 -2.18 -19.71
C LEU A 51 -7.07 -3.43 -20.53
N ALA A 52 -7.98 -4.27 -20.03
CA ALA A 52 -8.41 -5.47 -20.75
C ALA A 52 -9.08 -5.12 -22.10
N LYS A 53 -9.97 -4.12 -22.10
CA LYS A 53 -10.61 -3.63 -23.32
C LYS A 53 -9.61 -3.07 -24.32
N GLU A 54 -8.61 -2.33 -23.87
CA GLU A 54 -7.52 -1.81 -24.72
C GLU A 54 -6.68 -2.93 -25.32
N ASP A 55 -6.40 -3.98 -24.54
CA ASP A 55 -5.69 -5.19 -25.00
C ASP A 55 -6.56 -6.05 -25.96
N GLY A 56 -7.82 -5.69 -26.21
CA GLY A 56 -8.76 -6.51 -27.00
C GLY A 56 -9.07 -7.87 -26.38
N ALA A 57 -8.93 -7.99 -25.06
CA ALA A 57 -8.96 -9.25 -24.32
C ALA A 57 -9.91 -9.17 -23.11
N PRO A 58 -10.45 -10.31 -22.61
CA PRO A 58 -11.17 -10.31 -21.35
C PRO A 58 -10.23 -9.96 -20.19
N THR A 59 -10.78 -9.41 -19.09
CA THR A 59 -9.99 -9.09 -17.91
C THR A 59 -9.40 -10.36 -17.30
N GLN A 60 -8.09 -10.53 -17.44
CA GLN A 60 -7.33 -11.66 -16.92
C GLN A 60 -6.97 -11.43 -15.45
N ARG A 61 -7.93 -11.72 -14.56
CA ARG A 61 -7.75 -11.71 -13.11
C ARG A 61 -7.49 -13.12 -12.61
N ALA A 62 -6.34 -13.33 -12.01
CA ALA A 62 -6.03 -14.59 -11.33
C ALA A 62 -6.45 -14.48 -9.86
N ALA A 63 -7.32 -15.39 -9.41
CA ALA A 63 -7.60 -15.56 -7.99
C ALA A 63 -6.30 -15.93 -7.26
N MET A 64 -6.01 -15.25 -6.16
CA MET A 64 -4.80 -15.54 -5.39
C MET A 64 -5.03 -16.68 -4.41
N ARG A 65 -4.20 -17.72 -4.54
CA ARG A 65 -4.04 -18.83 -3.58
C ARG A 65 -2.58 -19.08 -3.24
N ASP A 66 -1.75 -18.04 -3.35
CA ASP A 66 -0.32 -18.16 -3.06
C ASP A 66 -0.13 -18.62 -1.60
N GLY A 67 0.79 -19.56 -1.37
CA GLY A 67 1.15 -20.04 -0.03
C GLY A 67 0.47 -21.33 0.48
N GLY A 68 -0.74 -21.68 0.01
CA GLY A 68 -1.51 -22.78 0.63
C GLY A 68 -1.94 -22.45 2.07
N PRO A 69 -2.25 -23.46 2.93
CA PRO A 69 -2.56 -23.22 4.34
C PRO A 69 -1.42 -22.45 5.03
N ALA A 70 -1.76 -21.48 5.88
CA ALA A 70 -0.79 -20.71 6.65
C ALA A 70 -0.40 -21.39 7.98
N ALA A 71 0.78 -21.07 8.50
CA ALA A 71 1.16 -21.35 9.89
C ALA A 71 1.76 -20.11 10.55
N VAL A 72 1.63 -20.01 11.87
CA VAL A 72 2.24 -18.95 12.69
C VAL A 72 3.38 -19.55 13.50
N TYR A 73 4.57 -18.98 13.35
CA TYR A 73 5.79 -19.33 14.07
C TYR A 73 6.13 -18.27 15.11
N ASP A 74 6.36 -18.66 16.36
CA ASP A 74 6.65 -17.74 17.47
C ASP A 74 8.15 -17.51 17.72
N GLY A 75 9.01 -17.95 16.80
CA GLY A 75 10.46 -17.94 16.98
C GLY A 75 11.02 -19.24 17.56
N ARG A 76 10.18 -20.09 18.15
CA ARG A 76 10.57 -21.37 18.76
C ARG A 76 9.75 -22.56 18.26
N ARG A 77 8.47 -22.36 17.98
CA ARG A 77 7.54 -23.40 17.54
C ARG A 77 6.39 -22.83 16.71
N PHE A 78 5.73 -23.70 15.96
CA PHE A 78 4.47 -23.36 15.32
C PHE A 78 3.34 -23.34 16.35
N VAL A 79 2.72 -22.18 16.53
CA VAL A 79 1.65 -21.95 17.51
C VAL A 79 0.27 -22.13 16.92
N PHE A 80 0.13 -21.92 15.61
CA PHE A 80 -1.11 -22.08 14.87
C PHE A 80 -0.83 -22.60 13.47
N ASN A 81 -1.66 -23.53 12.99
CA ASN A 81 -1.57 -24.10 11.65
C ASN A 81 -2.98 -24.15 11.06
N GLU A 82 -3.12 -23.63 9.85
CA GLU A 82 -4.29 -23.85 9.03
C GLU A 82 -4.28 -25.26 8.43
N SER A 83 -5.47 -25.72 8.13
CA SER A 83 -5.82 -26.95 7.44
C SER A 83 -6.51 -26.58 6.13
N ASP A 84 -6.60 -27.53 5.21
CA ASP A 84 -7.41 -27.40 4.00
C ASP A 84 -8.93 -27.33 4.31
N TRP A 85 -9.35 -27.69 5.53
CA TRP A 85 -10.75 -27.75 5.94
C TRP A 85 -11.17 -26.52 6.75
N THR A 86 -12.09 -25.72 6.21
CA THR A 86 -12.65 -24.52 6.86
C THR A 86 -13.19 -24.78 8.27
N VAL A 87 -13.88 -25.90 8.47
CA VAL A 87 -14.45 -26.26 9.78
C VAL A 87 -13.36 -26.57 10.81
N VAL A 88 -12.27 -27.22 10.38
CA VAL A 88 -11.10 -27.51 11.23
C VAL A 88 -10.40 -26.20 11.61
N ASN A 89 -10.25 -25.28 10.65
CA ASN A 89 -9.68 -23.95 10.92
C ASN A 89 -10.51 -23.19 11.94
N LEU A 90 -11.84 -23.17 11.77
CA LEU A 90 -12.74 -22.53 12.72
C LEU A 90 -12.61 -23.15 14.12
N TYR A 91 -12.60 -24.49 14.24
CA TYR A 91 -12.39 -25.16 15.51
C TYR A 91 -11.04 -24.80 16.16
N ASN A 92 -9.94 -24.85 15.40
CA ASN A 92 -8.61 -24.51 15.89
C ASN A 92 -8.52 -23.06 16.38
N ILE A 93 -9.11 -22.13 15.63
CA ILE A 93 -9.21 -20.72 15.97
C ILE A 93 -10.00 -20.54 17.27
N MET A 94 -11.19 -21.12 17.34
CA MET A 94 -12.07 -21.00 18.51
C MET A 94 -11.43 -21.59 19.77
N ARG A 95 -10.78 -22.75 19.64
CA ARG A 95 -10.05 -23.39 20.74
C ARG A 95 -8.88 -22.55 21.24
N ARG A 96 -8.15 -21.90 20.34
CA ARG A 96 -6.92 -21.16 20.67
C ARG A 96 -7.17 -19.72 21.13
N TYR A 97 -8.09 -19.03 20.46
CA TYR A 97 -8.32 -17.59 20.58
C TYR A 97 -9.68 -17.24 21.22
N GLY A 98 -10.59 -18.21 21.32
CA GLY A 98 -11.94 -18.01 21.82
C GLY A 98 -12.80 -17.17 20.88
N LEU A 99 -13.84 -16.54 21.44
CA LEU A 99 -14.79 -15.69 20.71
C LEU A 99 -14.16 -14.41 20.13
N SER A 100 -12.93 -14.08 20.53
CA SER A 100 -12.13 -12.95 20.04
C SER A 100 -12.05 -12.89 18.50
N TYR A 101 -12.09 -14.05 17.85
CA TYR A 101 -12.05 -14.18 16.39
C TYR A 101 -13.24 -13.50 15.69
N PHE A 102 -14.42 -13.44 16.32
CA PHE A 102 -15.58 -12.78 15.71
C PHE A 102 -15.36 -11.26 15.54
N TRP A 103 -14.60 -10.64 16.44
CA TRP A 103 -14.17 -9.26 16.25
C TRP A 103 -13.24 -9.13 15.03
N LEU A 104 -12.27 -10.04 14.89
CA LEU A 104 -11.33 -10.06 13.76
C LEU A 104 -12.06 -10.12 12.41
N ARG A 105 -13.24 -10.77 12.35
CA ARG A 105 -14.08 -10.81 11.15
C ARG A 105 -14.95 -9.57 10.95
N SER A 106 -15.56 -9.07 12.01
CA SER A 106 -16.60 -8.04 11.92
C SER A 106 -16.04 -6.62 11.81
N ALA A 107 -14.99 -6.29 12.55
CA ALA A 107 -14.45 -4.93 12.58
C ALA A 107 -13.88 -4.45 11.23
N PRO A 108 -12.99 -5.22 10.55
CA PRO A 108 -12.51 -4.83 9.22
C PRO A 108 -13.64 -4.69 8.20
N ARG A 109 -14.67 -5.56 8.25
CA ARG A 109 -15.83 -5.48 7.34
C ARG A 109 -16.70 -4.25 7.59
N SER A 110 -16.94 -3.90 8.85
CA SER A 110 -17.65 -2.65 9.20
C SER A 110 -16.87 -1.40 8.78
N MET A 111 -15.54 -1.44 8.86
CA MET A 111 -14.70 -0.38 8.30
C MET A 111 -14.84 -0.33 6.77
N LEU A 112 -14.76 -1.48 6.09
CA LEU A 112 -14.89 -1.55 4.63
C LEU A 112 -16.23 -0.99 4.15
N GLN A 113 -17.35 -1.33 4.79
CA GLN A 113 -18.67 -0.80 4.42
C GLN A 113 -18.72 0.73 4.44
N ARG A 114 -18.10 1.36 5.45
CA ARG A 114 -17.96 2.83 5.52
C ARG A 114 -16.99 3.36 4.48
N TYR A 115 -15.87 2.66 4.26
CA TYR A 115 -14.87 3.05 3.26
C TYR A 115 -15.46 3.08 1.85
N LEU A 116 -16.32 2.12 1.49
CA LEU A 116 -16.99 2.08 0.19
C LEU A 116 -17.83 3.33 -0.11
N ARG A 117 -18.31 4.04 0.92
CA ARG A 117 -19.05 5.31 0.74
C ARG A 117 -18.16 6.39 0.11
N LEU A 118 -16.84 6.36 0.29
CA LEU A 118 -15.92 7.33 -0.32
C LEU A 118 -16.08 7.42 -1.84
N TYR A 119 -16.19 6.27 -2.52
CA TYR A 119 -16.38 6.24 -3.97
C TYR A 119 -17.67 6.95 -4.40
N GLU A 120 -18.74 6.84 -3.60
CA GLU A 120 -20.01 7.52 -3.87
C GLU A 120 -19.83 9.03 -3.72
N LEU A 121 -19.14 9.49 -2.68
CA LEU A 121 -18.84 10.91 -2.47
C LEU A 121 -18.01 11.48 -3.63
N GLU A 122 -16.99 10.74 -4.08
CA GLU A 122 -16.13 11.17 -5.19
C GLU A 122 -16.83 11.13 -6.55
N ARG A 123 -17.82 10.24 -6.73
CA ARG A 123 -18.70 10.22 -7.91
C ARG A 123 -19.69 11.38 -7.92
N GLU A 124 -20.16 11.80 -6.75
CA GLU A 124 -20.95 13.03 -6.54
C GLU A 124 -20.10 14.32 -6.70
N GLY A 125 -18.79 14.20 -6.96
CA GLY A 125 -17.89 15.34 -7.11
C GLY A 125 -17.50 16.00 -5.79
N ARG A 126 -17.72 15.33 -4.64
CA ARG A 126 -17.24 15.79 -3.34
C ARG A 126 -15.74 15.56 -3.23
N ALA A 127 -15.04 16.59 -2.76
CA ALA A 127 -13.60 16.57 -2.55
C ALA A 127 -13.28 17.35 -1.26
N TYR A 128 -12.21 16.93 -0.60
CA TYR A 128 -11.83 17.37 0.74
C TYR A 128 -10.37 17.78 0.76
N GLU A 129 -10.06 18.89 1.42
CA GLU A 129 -8.73 19.47 1.45
C GLU A 129 -7.75 18.73 2.38
N THR A 130 -8.25 17.87 3.28
CA THR A 130 -7.42 17.09 4.20
C THR A 130 -7.86 15.61 4.29
N PRO A 131 -6.93 14.68 4.59
CA PRO A 131 -7.28 13.29 4.88
C PRO A 131 -8.25 13.14 6.06
N GLU A 132 -8.14 13.99 7.08
CA GLU A 132 -9.05 14.00 8.23
C GLU A 132 -10.48 14.29 7.82
N ALA A 133 -10.71 15.27 6.95
CA ALA A 133 -12.04 15.61 6.46
C ALA A 133 -12.62 14.49 5.57
N LEU A 134 -11.80 13.91 4.67
CA LEU A 134 -12.21 12.79 3.81
C LEU A 134 -12.60 11.55 4.64
N LEU A 135 -11.76 11.14 5.60
CA LEU A 135 -12.05 10.03 6.51
C LEU A 135 -13.19 10.37 7.48
N GLY A 136 -13.30 11.64 7.89
CA GLY A 136 -14.36 12.15 8.75
C GLY A 136 -15.74 12.01 8.12
N ALA A 137 -15.85 12.30 6.82
CA ALA A 137 -17.09 12.20 6.05
C ALA A 137 -17.71 10.79 6.01
N VAL A 138 -16.92 9.76 6.34
CA VAL A 138 -17.37 8.36 6.44
C VAL A 138 -17.18 7.76 7.84
N GLY A 139 -16.87 8.60 8.84
CA GLY A 139 -16.73 8.19 10.24
C GLY A 139 -15.53 7.28 10.51
N LEU A 140 -14.46 7.38 9.72
CA LEU A 140 -13.26 6.54 9.83
C LEU A 140 -12.05 7.26 10.43
N HIS A 141 -12.08 8.60 10.54
CA HIS A 141 -10.95 9.36 11.09
C HIS A 141 -10.56 8.92 12.51
N LYS A 142 -11.54 8.64 13.39
CA LYS A 142 -11.27 8.16 14.76
C LYS A 142 -10.41 6.88 14.81
N ALA A 143 -10.45 6.04 13.78
CA ALA A 143 -9.64 4.83 13.71
C ALA A 143 -8.15 5.11 13.43
N THR A 144 -7.80 6.28 12.87
CA THR A 144 -6.40 6.69 12.74
C THR A 144 -5.85 7.29 14.04
N GLN A 145 -6.72 7.60 15.00
CA GLN A 145 -6.36 8.29 16.25
C GLN A 145 -6.07 7.34 17.42
N ARG A 146 -6.18 6.02 17.22
CA ARG A 146 -5.88 4.99 18.23
C ARG A 146 -5.06 3.87 17.59
N SER A 147 -4.17 3.24 18.36
CA SER A 147 -3.44 2.07 17.88
C SER A 147 -4.37 0.86 17.75
N LEU A 148 -4.06 -0.05 16.82
CA LEU A 148 -4.78 -1.31 16.68
C LEU A 148 -4.74 -2.12 17.97
N ARG A 149 -3.60 -2.15 18.66
CA ARG A 149 -3.46 -2.80 19.98
C ARG A 149 -4.45 -2.23 21.01
N ALA A 150 -4.59 -0.91 21.07
CA ALA A 150 -5.54 -0.28 21.99
C ALA A 150 -7.00 -0.58 21.60
N GLU A 151 -7.31 -0.60 20.30
CA GLU A 151 -8.65 -0.95 19.81
C GLU A 151 -9.00 -2.42 20.11
N LEU A 152 -8.06 -3.34 19.87
CA LEU A 152 -8.16 -4.75 20.25
C LEU A 152 -8.44 -4.91 21.74
N LYS A 153 -7.64 -4.26 22.59
CA LYS A 153 -7.82 -4.30 24.04
C LYS A 153 -9.20 -3.79 24.46
N ALA A 154 -9.66 -2.71 23.86
CA ALA A 154 -10.94 -2.09 24.20
C ALA A 154 -12.16 -2.90 23.74
N ARG A 155 -12.09 -3.55 22.57
CA ARG A 155 -13.23 -4.24 21.94
C ARG A 155 -13.29 -5.72 22.25
N VAL A 156 -12.13 -6.35 22.40
CA VAL A 156 -11.97 -7.81 22.55
C VAL A 156 -11.61 -8.18 23.99
N GLY A 157 -11.00 -7.24 24.73
CA GLY A 157 -10.59 -7.43 26.11
C GLY A 157 -9.15 -7.93 26.25
N VAL A 158 -8.78 -8.26 27.50
CA VAL A 158 -7.42 -8.66 27.89
C VAL A 158 -7.30 -10.14 28.26
N GLY A 159 -8.31 -10.95 27.96
CA GLY A 159 -8.27 -12.39 28.23
C GLY A 159 -7.16 -13.11 27.46
N LYS A 160 -6.71 -14.27 27.94
CA LYS A 160 -5.62 -15.05 27.33
C LYS A 160 -5.83 -15.31 25.83
N GLY A 161 -7.06 -15.64 25.42
CA GLY A 161 -7.39 -15.85 24.00
C GLY A 161 -7.25 -14.59 23.15
N ALA A 162 -7.66 -13.43 23.67
CA ALA A 162 -7.53 -12.13 23.00
C ALA A 162 -6.06 -11.71 22.85
N GLN A 163 -5.27 -11.90 23.92
CA GLN A 163 -3.82 -11.64 23.88
C GLN A 163 -3.11 -12.53 22.86
N ARG A 164 -3.42 -13.83 22.82
CA ARG A 164 -2.89 -14.76 21.81
C ARG A 164 -3.31 -14.36 20.40
N LEU A 165 -4.57 -14.00 20.20
CA LEU A 165 -5.06 -13.57 18.89
C LEU A 165 -4.26 -12.37 18.37
N ALA A 166 -4.06 -11.37 19.23
CA ALA A 166 -3.31 -10.17 18.92
C ALA A 166 -1.85 -10.51 18.58
N ALA A 167 -1.15 -11.21 19.49
CA ALA A 167 0.27 -11.49 19.36
C ALA A 167 0.61 -12.48 18.24
N GLU A 168 -0.31 -13.38 17.87
CA GLU A 168 -0.03 -14.47 16.93
C GLU A 168 -0.61 -14.19 15.55
N LEU A 169 -1.94 -14.11 15.42
CA LEU A 169 -2.59 -13.92 14.12
C LEU A 169 -2.53 -12.47 13.65
N VAL A 170 -2.95 -11.52 14.49
CA VAL A 170 -3.07 -10.11 14.04
C VAL A 170 -1.68 -9.52 13.77
N ALA A 171 -0.72 -9.76 14.67
CA ALA A 171 0.67 -9.36 14.44
C ALA A 171 1.25 -10.01 13.17
N GLY A 172 1.05 -11.33 13.01
CA GLY A 172 1.49 -12.05 11.81
C GLY A 172 0.93 -11.45 10.52
N ILE A 173 -0.35 -11.13 10.47
CA ILE A 173 -0.96 -10.48 9.30
C ILE A 173 -0.37 -9.08 9.07
N ASN A 174 -0.19 -8.28 10.11
CA ASN A 174 0.44 -6.95 9.99
C ASN A 174 1.90 -7.02 9.53
N HIS A 175 2.66 -8.04 9.94
CA HIS A 175 4.01 -8.30 9.44
C HIS A 175 4.01 -8.60 7.94
N VAL A 176 3.01 -9.30 7.41
CA VAL A 176 2.88 -9.55 5.97
C VAL A 176 2.61 -8.26 5.22
N GLN A 177 1.66 -7.46 5.70
CA GLN A 177 1.13 -6.33 4.91
C GLN A 177 2.00 -5.09 5.03
N TYR A 178 2.52 -4.82 6.23
CA TYR A 178 3.23 -3.59 6.54
C TYR A 178 4.61 -3.79 7.14
N ASN A 179 5.02 -5.03 7.41
CA ASN A 179 6.25 -5.34 8.13
C ASN A 179 6.35 -4.58 9.47
N GLN A 180 5.19 -4.39 10.11
CA GLN A 180 5.00 -3.66 11.36
C GLN A 180 4.05 -4.46 12.27
N GLY A 181 4.17 -4.26 13.58
CA GLY A 181 3.33 -4.94 14.58
C GLY A 181 1.96 -4.30 14.77
N ASN A 182 1.36 -4.54 15.94
CA ASN A 182 0.00 -4.08 16.28
C ASN A 182 -0.08 -2.64 16.79
N ASP A 183 1.04 -1.93 16.86
CA ASP A 183 1.08 -0.53 17.34
C ASP A 183 0.79 0.49 16.24
N ILE A 184 0.62 0.02 14.99
CA ILE A 184 0.07 0.81 13.89
C ILE A 184 -1.31 1.37 14.24
N ASN A 185 -1.73 2.45 13.59
CA ASN A 185 -3.08 3.00 13.79
C ASN A 185 -4.16 1.96 13.40
N ALA A 186 -5.31 2.02 14.06
CA ALA A 186 -6.35 0.99 13.92
C ALA A 186 -6.95 0.93 12.51
N PHE A 187 -6.97 2.05 11.77
CA PHE A 187 -7.41 2.06 10.36
C PHE A 187 -6.46 1.23 9.48
N ALA A 188 -5.15 1.50 9.52
CA ALA A 188 -4.13 0.69 8.84
C ALA A 188 -4.22 -0.79 9.25
N GLY A 189 -4.38 -1.05 10.55
CA GLY A 189 -4.56 -2.41 11.06
C GLY A 189 -5.78 -3.12 10.48
N MET A 190 -6.93 -2.44 10.37
CA MET A 190 -8.12 -3.02 9.76
C MET A 190 -7.97 -3.22 8.25
N VAL A 191 -7.29 -2.31 7.54
CA VAL A 191 -6.94 -2.47 6.11
C VAL A 191 -6.05 -3.70 5.90
N SER A 192 -5.04 -3.89 6.75
CA SER A 192 -4.14 -5.06 6.74
C SER A 192 -4.90 -6.38 6.91
N LEU A 193 -5.90 -6.40 7.79
CA LEU A 193 -6.69 -7.59 8.10
C LEU A 193 -7.69 -7.99 7.00
N LEU A 194 -8.13 -7.06 6.16
CA LEU A 194 -9.19 -7.31 5.16
C LEU A 194 -8.88 -8.46 4.21
N PRO A 195 -7.69 -8.56 3.59
CA PRO A 195 -7.35 -9.65 2.68
C PRO A 195 -7.51 -11.04 3.27
N THR A 196 -7.13 -11.23 4.55
CA THR A 196 -7.27 -12.51 5.25
C THR A 196 -8.73 -12.84 5.59
N ILE A 197 -9.57 -11.82 5.78
CA ILE A 197 -10.94 -11.98 6.30
C ILE A 197 -12.01 -12.04 5.21
N ASP A 198 -11.77 -11.37 4.09
CA ASP A 198 -12.70 -11.29 2.96
C ASP A 198 -12.20 -12.01 1.70
N GLY A 199 -10.95 -12.49 1.65
CA GLY A 199 -10.42 -13.57 0.78
C GLY A 199 -10.56 -13.44 -0.74
N ARG A 200 -11.32 -12.45 -1.22
CA ARG A 200 -11.64 -12.18 -2.61
C ARG A 200 -10.53 -11.30 -3.17
N LEU A 201 -9.38 -11.93 -3.38
CA LEU A 201 -8.16 -11.30 -3.83
C LEU A 201 -7.86 -11.67 -5.28
N PHE A 202 -7.40 -10.69 -6.03
CA PHE A 202 -6.96 -10.89 -7.40
C PHE A 202 -5.64 -10.18 -7.69
N ARG A 203 -4.97 -10.64 -8.75
CA ARG A 203 -3.88 -9.94 -9.43
C ARG A 203 -4.12 -9.98 -10.92
N LEU A 204 -3.49 -9.08 -11.66
CA LEU A 204 -3.45 -9.20 -13.12
C LEU A 204 -2.49 -10.31 -13.52
N GLU A 205 -2.88 -11.17 -14.45
CA GLU A 205 -2.02 -12.28 -14.93
C GLU A 205 -0.69 -11.77 -15.50
N LYS A 206 -0.72 -10.63 -16.19
CA LYS A 206 0.45 -9.96 -16.77
C LYS A 206 1.16 -8.98 -15.82
N GLY A 207 0.78 -8.97 -14.54
CA GLY A 207 1.35 -8.10 -13.51
C GLY A 207 0.60 -6.78 -13.30
N ASN A 208 0.52 -6.36 -12.04
CA ASN A 208 -0.11 -5.12 -11.59
C ASN A 208 0.67 -3.88 -12.05
N ALA A 209 1.99 -4.03 -12.27
CA ALA A 209 2.86 -2.96 -12.76
C ALA A 209 2.48 -2.40 -14.14
N ARG A 210 1.63 -3.12 -14.91
CA ARG A 210 1.09 -2.61 -16.17
C ARG A 210 0.09 -1.47 -15.98
N LEU A 211 -0.61 -1.42 -14.84
CA LEU A 211 -1.70 -0.47 -14.63
C LEU A 211 -1.21 0.99 -14.68
N PRO A 212 -0.15 1.42 -13.97
CA PRO A 212 0.30 2.81 -14.06
C PRO A 212 0.70 3.24 -15.48
N ALA A 213 1.42 2.37 -16.22
CA ALA A 213 1.82 2.67 -17.59
C ALA A 213 0.60 2.79 -18.53
N ALA A 214 -0.37 1.89 -18.41
CA ALA A 214 -1.61 1.94 -19.18
C ALA A 214 -2.42 3.21 -18.87
N LEU A 215 -2.55 3.57 -17.59
CA LEU A 215 -3.27 4.78 -17.18
C LEU A 215 -2.62 6.06 -17.70
N LEU A 216 -1.29 6.13 -17.70
CA LEU A 216 -0.55 7.24 -18.32
C LEU A 216 -0.81 7.31 -19.82
N GLY A 217 -0.72 6.18 -20.53
CA GLY A 217 -1.02 6.11 -21.96
C GLY A 217 -2.46 6.56 -22.29
N ALA A 218 -3.45 6.05 -21.55
CA ALA A 218 -4.86 6.41 -21.73
C ALA A 218 -5.17 7.87 -21.36
N SER A 219 -4.35 8.49 -20.49
CA SER A 219 -4.53 9.89 -20.10
C SER A 219 -4.07 10.90 -21.16
N GLY A 220 -3.26 10.46 -22.14
CA GLY A 220 -2.63 11.36 -23.11
C GLY A 220 -1.57 12.28 -22.49
N ALA A 221 -1.10 11.99 -21.28
CA ALA A 221 -0.09 12.78 -20.60
C ALA A 221 1.28 12.69 -21.29
N ASN A 222 1.99 13.80 -21.35
CA ASN A 222 3.36 13.86 -21.80
C ASN A 222 4.29 13.47 -20.64
N VAL A 223 4.88 12.28 -20.71
CA VAL A 223 5.73 11.74 -19.65
C VAL A 223 7.18 12.10 -19.92
N THR A 224 7.74 12.98 -19.11
CA THR A 224 9.13 13.41 -19.19
C THR A 224 9.94 12.78 -18.07
N ARG A 225 11.11 12.26 -18.45
CA ARG A 225 12.02 11.65 -17.49
C ARG A 225 12.91 12.68 -16.81
N ALA A 226 12.37 13.33 -15.78
CA ALA A 226 13.07 14.35 -15.02
C ALA A 226 12.74 14.27 -13.53
N ARG A 227 13.72 14.67 -12.71
CA ARG A 227 13.52 14.96 -11.29
C ARG A 227 13.15 16.44 -11.15
N VAL A 228 12.02 16.71 -10.51
CA VAL A 228 11.69 18.07 -10.06
C VAL A 228 12.48 18.38 -8.79
N THR A 229 13.24 19.47 -8.78
CA THR A 229 14.04 19.95 -7.63
C THR A 229 13.42 21.16 -6.94
N GLU A 230 12.58 21.91 -7.65
CA GLU A 230 11.85 23.05 -7.10
C GLU A 230 10.47 23.19 -7.71
N ILE A 231 9.49 23.60 -6.90
CA ILE A 231 8.19 24.10 -7.33
C ILE A 231 8.05 25.51 -6.77
N ALA A 232 7.96 26.49 -7.65
CA ALA A 232 7.81 27.89 -7.27
C ALA A 232 6.47 28.45 -7.74
N ARG A 233 5.70 29.03 -6.81
CA ARG A 233 4.49 29.77 -7.13
C ARG A 233 4.85 31.15 -7.68
N GLN A 234 4.29 31.46 -8.84
CA GLN A 234 4.51 32.70 -9.57
C GLN A 234 3.51 33.79 -9.13
N ARG A 235 3.81 35.04 -9.49
CA ARG A 235 2.95 36.20 -9.15
C ARG A 235 1.57 36.14 -9.81
N ASP A 236 1.49 35.53 -10.99
CA ASP A 236 0.24 35.31 -11.72
C ASP A 236 -0.59 34.13 -11.19
N GLY A 237 -0.09 33.45 -10.15
CA GLY A 237 -0.75 32.31 -9.51
C GLY A 237 -0.41 30.95 -10.13
N THR A 238 0.32 30.91 -11.25
CA THR A 238 0.81 29.66 -11.86
C THR A 238 2.04 29.11 -11.13
N PHE A 239 2.50 27.94 -11.54
CA PHE A 239 3.70 27.30 -11.02
C PHE A 239 4.77 27.13 -12.09
N SER A 240 6.02 27.29 -11.68
CA SER A 240 7.21 26.86 -12.42
C SER A 240 7.90 25.70 -11.70
N LEU A 241 8.57 24.84 -12.46
CA LEU A 241 9.27 23.67 -11.98
C LEU A 241 10.72 23.75 -12.44
N SER A 242 11.67 23.56 -11.52
CA SER A 242 13.06 23.32 -11.88
C SER A 242 13.29 21.81 -12.02
N LEU A 243 13.89 21.42 -13.13
CA LEU A 243 14.06 20.04 -13.56
C LEU A 243 15.54 19.69 -13.66
N ARG A 244 15.86 18.45 -13.29
CA ARG A 244 17.13 17.79 -13.61
C ARG A 244 16.88 16.48 -14.35
N PRO A 245 17.76 16.05 -15.26
CA PRO A 245 17.60 14.77 -15.95
C PRO A 245 17.45 13.58 -15.00
N GLY A 246 16.47 12.72 -15.26
CA GLY A 246 16.16 11.58 -14.39
C GLY A 246 17.13 10.39 -14.58
N GLY A 247 17.48 9.71 -13.49
CA GLY A 247 18.23 8.45 -13.50
C GLY A 247 19.75 8.51 -13.64
N ARG A 248 20.35 9.69 -13.48
CA ARG A 248 21.81 9.85 -13.35
C ARG A 248 22.12 10.61 -12.06
N SER A 249 23.23 10.26 -11.43
CA SER A 249 23.84 11.09 -10.39
C SER A 249 24.67 12.15 -11.10
N ALA A 250 24.14 13.36 -11.27
CA ALA A 250 24.92 14.48 -11.78
C ALA A 250 24.69 15.72 -10.91
N ALA A 251 25.78 16.17 -10.29
CA ALA A 251 25.86 17.40 -9.51
C ALA A 251 26.08 18.64 -10.38
N ASP A 252 26.27 18.48 -11.70
CA ASP A 252 26.82 19.53 -12.58
C ASP A 252 26.02 19.79 -13.87
N GLU A 253 24.79 19.26 -14.01
CA GLU A 253 23.95 19.56 -15.19
C GLU A 253 23.06 20.78 -14.96
N ALA A 254 22.89 21.60 -16.01
CA ALA A 254 22.07 22.81 -15.97
C ALA A 254 20.60 22.47 -15.64
N GLU A 255 20.01 23.18 -14.68
CA GLU A 255 18.60 23.05 -14.36
C GLU A 255 17.76 23.66 -15.48
N GLU A 256 16.85 22.86 -16.05
CA GLU A 256 15.83 23.36 -16.96
C GLU A 256 14.64 23.88 -16.15
N VAL A 257 14.12 25.05 -16.51
CA VAL A 257 12.92 25.61 -15.87
C VAL A 257 11.76 25.57 -16.86
N VAL A 258 10.71 24.86 -16.48
CA VAL A 258 9.42 24.83 -17.18
C VAL A 258 8.38 25.58 -16.36
N GLY A 259 7.33 26.11 -16.98
CA GLY A 259 6.34 26.92 -16.26
C GLY A 259 5.01 27.07 -16.97
N GLY A 260 4.13 27.88 -16.37
CA GLY A 260 2.76 28.09 -16.86
C GLY A 260 1.76 27.04 -16.36
N TYR A 261 2.13 26.25 -15.34
CA TYR A 261 1.23 25.25 -14.78
C TYR A 261 0.17 25.91 -13.89
N ALA A 262 -1.10 25.83 -14.29
CA ALA A 262 -2.22 26.29 -13.48
C ALA A 262 -2.41 25.45 -12.19
N ALA A 263 -1.98 24.19 -12.21
CA ALA A 263 -2.01 23.32 -11.04
C ALA A 263 -0.85 22.31 -11.08
N VAL A 264 -0.42 21.88 -9.90
CA VAL A 264 0.64 20.87 -9.72
C VAL A 264 0.16 19.81 -8.73
N VAL A 265 0.39 18.53 -9.05
CA VAL A 265 0.04 17.39 -8.18
C VAL A 265 1.31 16.65 -7.78
N LEU A 266 1.62 16.69 -6.49
CA LEU A 266 2.74 16.00 -5.88
C LEU A 266 2.36 14.55 -5.54
N ALA A 267 2.90 13.61 -6.30
CA ALA A 267 2.70 12.16 -6.13
C ALA A 267 3.90 11.43 -5.50
N THR A 268 4.90 12.16 -4.99
CA THR A 268 6.06 11.61 -4.27
C THR A 268 6.02 11.98 -2.79
N PRO A 269 6.36 11.09 -1.84
CA PRO A 269 6.64 11.49 -0.47
C PRO A 269 7.74 12.57 -0.44
N LEU A 270 7.49 13.71 0.21
CA LEU A 270 8.42 14.85 0.17
C LEU A 270 9.77 14.50 0.80
N GLU A 271 9.77 13.63 1.80
CA GLU A 271 10.95 13.08 2.47
C GLU A 271 11.83 12.24 1.54
N ARG A 272 11.27 11.80 0.40
CA ARG A 272 11.92 10.97 -0.62
C ARG A 272 12.17 11.71 -1.92
N SER A 273 11.80 12.99 -1.97
CA SER A 273 11.93 13.83 -3.16
C SER A 273 13.37 14.22 -3.49
N GLY A 274 14.31 14.03 -2.55
CA GLY A 274 15.70 14.46 -2.69
C GLY A 274 15.89 15.95 -2.38
N GLY A 275 15.09 16.49 -1.45
CA GLY A 275 15.16 17.89 -1.03
C GLY A 275 14.37 18.84 -1.95
N LEU A 276 13.25 18.39 -2.53
CA LEU A 276 12.37 19.25 -3.33
C LEU A 276 12.02 20.52 -2.55
N CYS A 277 12.35 21.67 -3.14
CA CYS A 277 12.07 22.97 -2.57
C CYS A 277 10.67 23.45 -2.98
N LEU A 278 9.88 23.93 -2.02
CA LEU A 278 8.59 24.55 -2.27
C LEU A 278 8.70 26.05 -1.98
N LYS A 279 8.67 26.90 -3.03
CA LYS A 279 8.80 28.36 -2.90
C LYS A 279 7.48 29.08 -3.13
N GLY A 280 7.22 30.11 -2.32
CA GLY A 280 6.02 30.94 -2.45
C GLY A 280 4.72 30.19 -2.11
N VAL A 281 4.84 29.08 -1.38
CA VAL A 281 3.70 28.31 -0.84
C VAL A 281 3.86 28.18 0.68
N GLY A 282 2.82 27.64 1.35
CA GLY A 282 2.83 27.43 2.80
C GLY A 282 3.96 26.49 3.27
N PRO A 283 4.07 26.26 4.60
CA PRO A 283 5.11 25.40 5.14
C PRO A 283 5.03 23.98 4.54
N ALA A 284 6.19 23.40 4.26
CA ALA A 284 6.26 22.02 3.81
C ALA A 284 5.67 21.09 4.88
N PRO A 285 4.94 20.03 4.48
CA PRO A 285 4.54 18.96 5.36
C PRO A 285 5.69 18.42 6.21
N ARG A 286 5.38 18.03 7.46
CA ARG A 286 6.33 17.40 8.37
C ARG A 286 6.83 16.08 7.80
N GLU A 287 8.13 15.84 7.94
CA GLU A 287 8.75 14.58 7.54
C GLU A 287 8.26 13.39 8.38
N ARG A 288 7.98 12.28 7.69
CA ARG A 288 7.59 11.00 8.25
C ARG A 288 8.76 10.03 8.27
N ARG A 289 8.75 9.15 9.29
CA ARG A 289 9.60 7.96 9.29
C ARG A 289 8.97 6.89 8.41
N PHE A 290 9.80 6.09 7.75
CA PHE A 290 9.34 4.98 6.93
C PHE A 290 9.87 3.63 7.43
N GLN A 291 9.02 2.62 7.35
CA GLN A 291 9.35 1.22 7.54
C GLN A 291 10.15 0.73 6.32
N ARG A 292 11.39 0.30 6.57
CA ARG A 292 12.18 -0.45 5.59
C ARG A 292 11.65 -1.88 5.47
N THR A 293 11.54 -2.37 4.25
CA THR A 293 11.18 -3.77 3.99
C THR A 293 12.05 -4.31 2.86
N VAL A 294 12.71 -5.43 3.08
CA VAL A 294 13.44 -6.11 2.01
C VAL A 294 12.62 -7.29 1.52
N THR A 295 12.34 -7.30 0.22
CA THR A 295 11.73 -8.44 -0.45
C THR A 295 12.83 -9.31 -1.03
N THR A 296 12.94 -10.55 -0.55
CA THR A 296 13.92 -11.51 -1.07
C THR A 296 13.20 -12.69 -1.69
N PHE A 297 13.60 -13.08 -2.91
CA PHE A 297 13.10 -14.26 -3.60
C PHE A 297 14.16 -15.35 -3.58
N VAL A 298 13.78 -16.54 -3.16
CA VAL A 298 14.71 -17.68 -2.99
C VAL A 298 14.11 -18.91 -3.67
N ARG A 299 14.89 -19.57 -4.52
CA ARG A 299 14.56 -20.92 -5.01
C ARG A 299 15.27 -21.94 -4.13
N GLY A 300 14.54 -22.93 -3.63
CA GLY A 300 15.11 -23.96 -2.76
C GLY A 300 14.03 -24.80 -2.09
N ARG A 301 14.33 -25.38 -0.93
CA ARG A 301 13.37 -26.06 -0.06
C ARG A 301 13.58 -25.60 1.38
N LEU A 302 12.53 -25.14 2.06
CA LEU A 302 12.63 -24.82 3.48
C LEU A 302 13.15 -26.03 4.27
N ASP A 303 14.03 -25.77 5.23
CA ASP A 303 14.56 -26.79 6.14
C ASP A 303 13.65 -26.92 7.38
N PRO A 304 12.95 -28.05 7.57
CA PRO A 304 12.17 -28.30 8.79
C PRO A 304 12.99 -28.20 10.08
N ALA A 305 14.30 -28.51 10.02
CA ALA A 305 15.19 -28.48 11.17
C ALA A 305 15.38 -27.06 11.73
N TYR A 306 15.36 -26.03 10.87
CA TYR A 306 15.39 -24.63 11.31
C TYR A 306 14.26 -24.30 12.28
N PHE A 307 13.08 -24.87 12.03
CA PHE A 307 11.87 -24.65 12.83
C PHE A 307 11.69 -25.68 13.94
N GLY A 308 12.66 -26.56 14.15
CA GLY A 308 12.61 -27.61 15.18
C GLY A 308 11.53 -28.66 14.94
N VAL A 309 11.15 -28.92 13.68
CA VAL A 309 10.12 -29.92 13.33
C VAL A 309 10.63 -30.94 12.32
N ALA A 310 10.10 -32.16 12.35
CA ALA A 310 10.42 -33.19 11.36
C ALA A 310 9.78 -32.89 9.99
N ARG A 311 8.60 -32.24 9.99
CA ARG A 311 7.86 -31.85 8.79
C ARG A 311 7.22 -30.50 9.01
N LEU A 312 7.34 -29.62 8.01
CA LEU A 312 6.69 -28.30 8.04
C LEU A 312 5.17 -28.46 7.96
N PRO A 313 4.39 -27.78 8.83
CA PRO A 313 2.94 -27.79 8.77
C PRO A 313 2.40 -26.99 7.59
N ALA A 314 3.15 -25.97 7.14
CA ALA A 314 2.80 -25.07 6.06
C ALA A 314 4.06 -24.48 5.40
N GLU A 315 3.91 -23.95 4.19
CA GLU A 315 4.94 -23.20 3.47
C GLU A 315 4.56 -21.73 3.26
N TYR A 316 3.49 -21.29 3.93
CA TYR A 316 3.18 -19.89 4.19
C TYR A 316 3.31 -19.64 5.70
N ILE A 317 4.42 -19.03 6.10
CA ILE A 317 4.83 -18.90 7.50
C ILE A 317 4.77 -17.43 7.91
N LEU A 318 3.83 -17.12 8.79
CA LEU A 318 3.68 -15.85 9.49
C LEU A 318 4.54 -15.88 10.76
N THR A 319 5.05 -14.73 11.19
CA THR A 319 5.78 -14.62 12.47
C THR A 319 4.92 -13.94 13.51
N ALA A 320 4.89 -14.51 14.72
CA ALA A 320 4.24 -13.86 15.86
C ALA A 320 5.02 -12.61 16.31
N GLU A 321 4.34 -11.77 17.08
CA GLU A 321 4.95 -10.64 17.76
C GLU A 321 6.11 -11.10 18.64
N GLY A 322 7.29 -10.48 18.46
CA GLY A 322 8.49 -10.80 19.24
C GLY A 322 9.18 -12.12 18.86
N ALA A 323 8.88 -12.71 17.70
CA ALA A 323 9.49 -13.99 17.27
C ALA A 323 11.02 -13.95 17.11
N GLY A 324 11.63 -12.78 16.96
CA GLY A 324 13.09 -12.64 16.86
C GLY A 324 13.71 -13.32 15.64
N THR A 325 12.92 -13.59 14.60
CA THR A 325 13.36 -14.20 13.35
C THR A 325 14.01 -13.17 12.41
N PRO A 326 14.93 -13.58 11.52
CA PRO A 326 15.53 -12.67 10.53
C PRO A 326 14.58 -12.33 9.37
N PHE A 327 13.41 -12.96 9.33
CA PHE A 327 12.33 -12.72 8.36
C PHE A 327 11.03 -12.41 9.11
N SER A 328 10.11 -11.73 8.42
CA SER A 328 8.77 -11.36 8.90
C SER A 328 7.68 -12.27 8.34
N VAL A 329 7.89 -12.79 7.12
CA VAL A 329 7.02 -13.78 6.49
C VAL A 329 7.80 -14.58 5.46
N ILE A 330 7.40 -15.83 5.25
CA ILE A 330 7.82 -16.66 4.12
C ILE A 330 6.58 -17.13 3.38
N SER A 331 6.52 -16.91 2.06
CA SER A 331 5.40 -17.31 1.21
C SER A 331 5.88 -18.12 0.02
N ARG A 332 5.44 -19.37 -0.11
CA ARG A 332 5.65 -20.17 -1.33
C ARG A 332 4.81 -19.63 -2.49
N LEU A 333 5.46 -19.26 -3.58
CA LEU A 333 4.82 -18.77 -4.81
C LEU A 333 4.61 -19.87 -5.85
N ARG A 334 5.59 -20.76 -6.03
CA ARG A 334 5.57 -21.78 -7.08
C ARG A 334 6.31 -23.04 -6.66
N THR A 335 5.85 -24.18 -7.16
CA THR A 335 6.57 -25.46 -7.11
C THR A 335 7.04 -25.82 -8.51
N PHE A 336 8.32 -26.17 -8.66
CA PHE A 336 8.92 -26.58 -9.92
C PHE A 336 8.88 -28.10 -10.10
N VAL A 337 9.15 -28.58 -11.32
CA VAL A 337 9.13 -30.01 -11.67
C VAL A 337 10.18 -30.81 -10.89
N ASP A 338 11.35 -30.21 -10.63
CA ASP A 338 12.41 -30.78 -9.78
C ASP A 338 12.02 -30.81 -8.27
N GLY A 339 10.81 -30.35 -7.94
CA GLY A 339 10.25 -30.24 -6.61
C GLY A 339 10.84 -29.14 -5.73
N SER A 340 11.79 -28.34 -6.24
CA SER A 340 12.18 -27.07 -5.60
C SER A 340 10.98 -26.11 -5.61
N ARG A 341 11.05 -25.09 -4.76
CA ARG A 341 10.01 -24.06 -4.68
C ARG A 341 10.62 -22.68 -4.76
N LEU A 342 9.87 -21.74 -5.32
CA LEU A 342 10.15 -20.32 -5.24
C LEU A 342 9.42 -19.74 -4.03
N TYR A 343 10.16 -19.07 -3.16
CA TYR A 343 9.63 -18.38 -1.99
C TYR A 343 9.86 -16.88 -2.12
N LYS A 344 8.91 -16.11 -1.59
CA LYS A 344 9.05 -14.68 -1.31
C LYS A 344 9.13 -14.49 0.20
N LEU A 345 10.13 -13.74 0.65
CA LEU A 345 10.34 -13.39 2.04
C LEU A 345 10.24 -11.88 2.20
N PHE A 346 9.70 -11.43 3.33
CA PHE A 346 9.93 -10.08 3.82
C PHE A 346 10.83 -10.11 5.03
N SER A 347 11.66 -9.09 5.17
CA SER A 347 12.55 -8.87 6.32
C SER A 347 12.74 -7.37 6.55
N ALA A 348 13.19 -6.97 7.75
CA ALA A 348 13.45 -5.56 8.07
C ALA A 348 14.80 -5.05 7.48
N ALA A 349 15.70 -5.96 7.13
CA ALA A 349 17.02 -5.68 6.58
C ALA A 349 17.44 -6.81 5.63
N PRO A 350 18.39 -6.58 4.70
CA PRO A 350 18.84 -7.61 3.76
C PRO A 350 19.29 -8.87 4.48
N MET A 351 18.81 -10.03 4.03
CA MET A 351 19.17 -11.30 4.65
C MET A 351 20.56 -11.73 4.20
N ALA A 352 21.44 -12.05 5.15
CA ALA A 352 22.76 -12.59 4.85
C ALA A 352 22.67 -14.01 4.29
N ASP A 353 23.63 -14.42 3.48
CA ASP A 353 23.62 -15.76 2.86
C ASP A 353 23.65 -16.87 3.91
N ALA A 354 24.32 -16.67 5.05
CA ALA A 354 24.29 -17.62 6.17
C ALA A 354 22.87 -17.79 6.77
N GLN A 355 22.08 -16.71 6.82
CA GLN A 355 20.68 -16.78 7.30
C GLN A 355 19.81 -17.53 6.29
N LEU A 356 20.02 -17.31 4.99
CA LEU A 356 19.31 -18.05 3.94
C LEU A 356 19.71 -19.53 3.91
N ALA A 357 20.99 -19.84 4.07
CA ALA A 357 21.49 -21.21 4.13
C ALA A 357 21.00 -21.97 5.37
N ALA A 358 20.75 -21.28 6.49
CA ALA A 358 20.11 -21.88 7.66
C ALA A 358 18.62 -22.17 7.44
N LEU A 359 17.92 -21.34 6.66
CA LEU A 359 16.49 -21.48 6.39
C LEU A 359 16.15 -22.50 5.29
N PHE A 360 17.05 -22.66 4.32
CA PHE A 360 16.78 -23.40 3.10
C PHE A 360 17.87 -24.41 2.77
N ARG A 361 17.44 -25.57 2.28
CA ARG A 361 18.29 -26.53 1.59
C ARG A 361 18.33 -26.21 0.10
N ASN A 362 19.53 -26.29 -0.49
CA ASN A 362 19.78 -26.03 -1.91
C ASN A 362 19.23 -24.68 -2.37
N ALA A 363 19.50 -23.62 -1.59
CA ALA A 363 19.00 -22.28 -1.88
C ALA A 363 19.83 -21.56 -2.93
N SER A 364 19.14 -20.83 -3.81
CA SER A 364 19.70 -19.74 -4.60
C SER A 364 18.84 -18.49 -4.45
N ARG A 365 19.50 -17.35 -4.22
CA ARG A 365 18.86 -16.04 -4.24
C ARG A 365 18.51 -15.71 -5.69
N VAL A 366 17.23 -15.50 -5.96
CA VAL A 366 16.71 -15.24 -7.30
C VAL A 366 16.63 -13.74 -7.57
N ALA A 367 16.11 -12.99 -6.60
CA ALA A 367 16.01 -11.53 -6.67
C ALA A 367 15.97 -10.96 -5.27
N GLU A 368 16.38 -9.71 -5.12
CA GLU A 368 16.20 -8.95 -3.90
C GLU A 368 15.89 -7.50 -4.25
N HIS A 369 15.00 -6.89 -3.47
CA HIS A 369 14.73 -5.47 -3.55
C HIS A 369 14.59 -4.88 -2.16
N ASP A 370 15.34 -3.81 -1.90
CA ASP A 370 15.33 -3.08 -0.64
C ASP A 370 14.43 -1.85 -0.70
N TRP A 371 13.23 -1.98 -0.15
CA TRP A 371 12.31 -0.87 0.01
C TRP A 371 12.72 -0.04 1.23
N ALA A 372 13.69 0.85 1.05
CA ALA A 372 14.13 1.77 2.10
C ALA A 372 12.99 2.64 2.69
N ALA A 373 11.90 2.83 1.94
CA ALA A 373 10.69 3.50 2.39
C ALA A 373 9.43 2.80 1.85
N ALA A 374 9.16 1.58 2.33
CA ALA A 374 8.01 0.81 1.86
C ALA A 374 6.69 1.47 2.26
N TYR A 375 6.57 1.80 3.55
CA TYR A 375 5.37 2.34 4.19
C TYR A 375 5.77 3.38 5.24
N PRO A 376 4.95 4.38 5.55
CA PRO A 376 5.15 5.16 6.77
C PRO A 376 5.19 4.25 8.00
N VAL A 377 5.98 4.63 9.00
CA VAL A 377 5.86 4.04 10.33
C VAL A 377 4.57 4.60 10.93
N PHE A 378 3.52 3.80 10.94
CA PHE A 378 2.22 4.20 11.46
C PHE A 378 2.31 4.35 12.98
N GLY A 379 1.64 5.37 13.51
CA GLY A 379 1.64 5.68 14.93
C GLY A 379 0.49 6.59 15.30
N ALA A 380 -0.44 6.07 16.09
CA ALA A 380 -1.54 6.86 16.62
C ALA A 380 -1.09 7.76 17.80
N PRO A 381 -1.64 8.98 17.96
CA PRO A 381 -2.56 9.64 17.03
C PRO A 381 -1.87 10.09 15.74
N GLU A 382 -2.46 9.74 14.59
CA GLU A 382 -1.91 10.12 13.29
C GLU A 382 -2.15 11.60 13.01
N GLY A 383 -1.11 12.32 12.61
CA GLY A 383 -1.19 13.65 12.01
C GLY A 383 -1.02 13.58 10.50
N PHE A 384 -1.77 14.40 9.76
CA PHE A 384 -1.74 14.39 8.30
C PHE A 384 -1.25 15.71 7.72
N ALA A 385 -0.60 15.62 6.57
CA ALA A 385 -0.48 16.77 5.68
C ALA A 385 -1.84 17.04 5.02
N PRO A 386 -2.15 18.28 4.61
CA PRO A 386 -3.32 18.51 3.79
C PRO A 386 -3.12 17.92 2.39
N PHE A 387 -4.21 17.53 1.74
CA PHE A 387 -4.22 17.23 0.30
C PHE A 387 -3.95 18.49 -0.53
N GLN A 388 -4.32 19.67 -0.04
CA GLN A 388 -4.05 20.95 -0.70
C GLN A 388 -3.00 21.73 0.11
N LEU A 389 -1.76 21.80 -0.40
CA LEU A 389 -0.66 22.53 0.26
C LEU A 389 -0.76 24.04 0.03
N ALA A 390 -1.26 24.41 -1.15
CA ALA A 390 -1.61 25.77 -1.53
C ALA A 390 -2.68 25.69 -2.62
N GLU A 391 -3.32 26.82 -2.94
CA GLU A 391 -4.24 26.86 -4.07
C GLU A 391 -3.54 26.40 -5.37
N GLY A 392 -4.10 25.38 -6.03
CA GLY A 392 -3.53 24.76 -7.22
C GLY A 392 -2.41 23.74 -6.97
N LEU A 393 -1.92 23.59 -5.73
CA LEU A 393 -0.87 22.63 -5.36
C LEU A 393 -1.42 21.50 -4.48
N MET A 394 -1.52 20.31 -5.04
CA MET A 394 -2.06 19.12 -4.36
C MET A 394 -0.96 18.14 -3.94
N TYR A 395 -1.19 17.40 -2.85
CA TYR A 395 -0.27 16.42 -2.30
C TYR A 395 -0.97 15.08 -2.04
N VAL A 396 -0.86 14.15 -2.98
CA VAL A 396 -1.54 12.84 -2.92
C VAL A 396 -1.02 11.97 -1.78
N SER A 397 0.29 12.04 -1.51
CA SER A 397 0.93 11.20 -0.49
C SER A 397 0.57 11.62 0.95
N ALA A 398 -0.22 12.68 1.13
CA ALA A 398 -0.81 13.07 2.41
C ALA A 398 -1.60 11.94 3.09
N TRP A 399 -2.26 11.09 2.29
CA TRP A 399 -3.07 9.98 2.78
C TRP A 399 -2.26 8.87 3.44
N GLU A 400 -0.97 8.71 3.11
CA GLU A 400 -0.25 7.47 3.42
C GLU A 400 -0.14 7.16 4.92
N ASN A 401 -0.30 8.15 5.82
CA ASN A 401 -0.37 7.91 7.27
C ASN A 401 -1.65 7.18 7.72
N ALA A 402 -2.71 7.20 6.91
CA ALA A 402 -3.95 6.50 7.24
C ALA A 402 -3.73 5.01 7.00
N ALA A 403 -3.42 4.65 5.77
CA ALA A 403 -3.01 3.33 5.35
C ALA A 403 -2.36 3.43 3.96
N SER A 404 -1.30 2.65 3.73
CA SER A 404 -0.66 2.57 2.42
C SER A 404 -1.17 1.33 1.67
N ALA A 405 -1.74 1.52 0.49
CA ALA A 405 -2.13 0.49 -0.45
C ALA A 405 -2.40 1.12 -1.82
N MET A 406 -2.41 0.30 -2.88
CA MET A 406 -2.73 0.77 -4.24
C MET A 406 -4.07 1.51 -4.31
N GLU A 407 -5.14 0.92 -3.79
CA GLU A 407 -6.48 1.54 -3.82
C GLU A 407 -6.55 2.82 -2.99
N MET A 408 -5.84 2.86 -1.87
CA MET A 408 -5.73 4.03 -1.00
C MET A 408 -5.10 5.22 -1.74
N ALA A 409 -4.04 4.96 -2.52
CA ALA A 409 -3.44 5.96 -3.38
C ALA A 409 -4.38 6.40 -4.52
N ALA A 410 -5.18 5.50 -5.09
CA ALA A 410 -6.17 5.85 -6.11
C ALA A 410 -7.30 6.73 -5.58
N VAL A 411 -7.84 6.44 -4.39
CA VAL A 411 -8.83 7.31 -3.70
C VAL A 411 -8.22 8.69 -3.43
N ALA A 412 -7.01 8.74 -2.85
CA ALA A 412 -6.34 10.02 -2.62
C ALA A 412 -6.12 10.81 -3.91
N ALA A 413 -5.69 10.14 -4.99
CA ALA A 413 -5.47 10.76 -6.30
C ALA A 413 -6.78 11.27 -6.92
N ARG A 414 -7.89 10.53 -6.77
CA ARG A 414 -9.21 10.95 -7.24
C ARG A 414 -9.69 12.19 -6.50
N ASN A 415 -9.57 12.22 -5.18
CA ASN A 415 -9.87 13.40 -4.38
C ASN A 415 -9.05 14.63 -4.84
N CYS A 416 -7.73 14.47 -5.00
CA CYS A 416 -6.86 15.55 -5.51
C CYS A 416 -7.25 16.00 -6.93
N ALA A 417 -7.61 15.08 -7.83
CA ALA A 417 -8.06 15.41 -9.18
C ALA A 417 -9.36 16.24 -9.17
N LEU A 418 -10.28 15.97 -8.23
CA LEU A 418 -11.48 16.77 -8.04
C LEU A 418 -11.15 18.17 -7.48
N LEU A 419 -10.18 18.29 -6.57
CA LEU A 419 -9.70 19.60 -6.09
C LEU A 419 -9.07 20.42 -7.22
N VAL A 420 -8.23 19.79 -8.05
CA VAL A 420 -7.67 20.43 -9.25
C VAL A 420 -8.79 20.87 -10.20
N GLN A 421 -9.77 20.01 -10.46
CA GLN A 421 -10.91 20.36 -11.32
C GLN A 421 -11.67 21.60 -10.79
N ARG A 422 -11.91 21.67 -9.48
CA ARG A 422 -12.56 22.85 -8.86
C ARG A 422 -11.70 24.10 -9.02
N HIS A 423 -10.40 24.00 -8.79
CA HIS A 423 -9.48 25.12 -8.95
C HIS A 423 -9.48 25.65 -10.40
N LEU A 424 -9.33 24.77 -11.39
CA LEU A 424 -9.34 25.14 -12.80
C LEU A 424 -10.69 25.77 -13.23
N HIS A 425 -11.81 25.26 -12.71
CA HIS A 425 -13.14 25.85 -12.98
C HIS A 425 -13.27 27.27 -12.42
N ARG A 426 -12.71 27.55 -11.23
CA ARG A 426 -12.67 28.90 -10.67
C ARG A 426 -11.83 29.85 -11.52
N LEU A 427 -10.67 29.40 -12.00
CA LEU A 427 -9.83 30.20 -12.90
C LEU A 427 -10.54 30.54 -14.22
N ALA A 428 -11.40 29.65 -14.71
CA ALA A 428 -12.23 29.89 -15.88
C ALA A 428 -13.46 30.79 -15.62
N GLY A 429 -13.60 31.38 -14.41
CA GLY A 429 -14.72 32.25 -14.05
C GLY A 429 -16.02 31.53 -13.67
N GLY A 430 -15.97 30.21 -13.46
CA GLY A 430 -17.13 29.43 -13.07
C GLY A 430 -17.49 29.60 -11.58
N ALA A 431 -18.79 29.68 -11.26
CA ALA A 431 -19.27 29.80 -9.88
C ALA A 431 -18.76 28.63 -9.00
N PRO A 432 -18.40 28.87 -7.72
CA PRO A 432 -17.94 27.83 -6.83
C PRO A 432 -19.04 26.79 -6.61
N ALA A 433 -18.72 25.51 -6.82
CA ALA A 433 -19.57 24.42 -6.35
C ALA A 433 -19.69 24.53 -4.82
N SER A 434 -20.91 24.47 -4.28
CA SER A 434 -21.18 24.58 -2.85
C SER A 434 -20.25 23.68 -2.04
N ALA A 435 -19.50 24.26 -1.11
CA ALA A 435 -18.67 23.51 -0.18
C ALA A 435 -19.56 22.52 0.60
N PRO A 436 -19.12 21.27 0.83
CA PRO A 436 -19.87 20.35 1.66
C PRO A 436 -19.98 20.92 3.08
N ASP A 437 -21.19 20.93 3.62
CA ASP A 437 -21.48 21.35 5.00
C ASP A 437 -20.71 20.45 5.98
N PRO A 438 -19.78 20.99 6.81
CA PRO A 438 -19.08 20.22 7.81
C PRO A 438 -19.99 19.67 8.91
N GLY A 439 -21.26 20.10 8.97
CA GLY A 439 -22.24 19.73 9.98
C GLY A 439 -23.04 18.45 9.71
N ALA A 440 -22.95 17.82 8.53
CA ALA A 440 -23.74 16.62 8.21
C ALA A 440 -23.17 15.30 8.77
N ALA A 441 -22.39 15.36 9.86
CA ALA A 441 -22.10 14.21 10.70
C ALA A 441 -23.06 14.24 11.90
N SER A 442 -24.31 13.81 11.69
CA SER A 442 -25.26 13.61 12.79
C SER A 442 -26.01 12.28 12.67
N ASN A 443 -25.89 11.53 13.77
CA ASN A 443 -26.49 10.24 14.18
C ASN A 443 -25.85 8.94 13.69
#